data_AF-A0A2T2V440-F1
#
_entry.id   AF-A0A2T2V440-F1
#
_cell.length_a   1.000
_cell.length_b   1.000
_cell.length_c   1.000
_cell.angle_alpha   90.00
_cell.angle_beta   90.00
_cell.angle_gamma   90.00
#
_symmetry.space_group_name_H-M   'P 1'
#
loop_
_entity.id
_entity.type
_entity.pdbx_description
1 polymer ?
#
loop_
_entity_poly.entity_id
_entity_poly.type
_entity_poly.pdbx_seq_one_letter_code
_entity_poly.pdbx_strand_id
1 'polypeptide(L)'
;GMVLTVGPLLQEGVGWSDALRDAFYSETASIVFMEAVAIGVDIWVAGEATVEDVLFWTSLLFSLTMGLLAAYPVNVLLIKLGVKEGMMNPRMLRSDVQPTHG
;
A
#
# COMPACT_ATOMS: atom_id res chain seq x y z
N GLY A 1 -10.34 3.61 -17.21
CA GLY A 1 -9.38 4.03 -16.16
C GLY A 1 -10.10 4.22 -14.85
N MET A 2 -10.77 5.36 -14.67
CA MET A 2 -11.44 5.79 -13.42
C MET A 2 -12.50 4.82 -12.85
N VAL A 3 -13.08 3.95 -13.68
CA VAL A 3 -14.15 3.03 -13.26
C VAL A 3 -13.62 1.87 -12.39
N LEU A 4 -12.38 1.42 -12.60
CA LEU A 4 -11.80 0.31 -11.82
C LEU A 4 -11.37 0.73 -10.41
N THR A 5 -11.19 2.04 -10.18
CA THR A 5 -10.74 2.58 -8.90
C THR A 5 -11.89 3.01 -8.01
N VAL A 6 -13.00 3.49 -8.60
CA VAL A 6 -14.13 4.07 -7.84
C VAL A 6 -15.17 3.03 -7.41
N GLY A 7 -15.30 1.93 -8.15
CA GLY A 7 -16.30 0.89 -7.87
C GLY A 7 -16.21 0.22 -6.49
N PRO A 8 -15.01 -0.19 -6.03
CA PRO A 8 -14.85 -0.85 -4.73
C PRO A 8 -14.97 0.11 -3.54
N LEU A 9 -14.58 1.37 -3.70
CA LEU A 9 -14.51 2.37 -2.62
C LEU A 9 -15.89 2.79 -2.07
N LEU A 10 -16.96 2.58 -2.84
CA LEU A 10 -18.33 2.95 -2.44
C LEU A 10 -19.02 1.91 -1.54
N GLN A 11 -18.44 0.71 -1.36
CA GLN A 11 -19.07 -0.38 -0.61
C GLN A 11 -18.56 -0.56 0.82
N GLU A 12 -17.47 0.10 1.20
CA GLU A 12 -16.82 -0.11 2.50
C GLU A 12 -17.34 0.86 3.57
N GLY A 13 -18.55 0.60 4.05
CA GLY A 13 -19.15 1.25 5.21
C GLY A 13 -18.54 0.79 6.55
N VAL A 14 -17.31 1.15 6.87
CA VAL A 14 -16.63 0.80 8.14
C VAL A 14 -16.04 2.06 8.80
N GLY A 15 -16.07 2.15 10.15
CA GLY A 15 -15.63 3.29 10.98
C GLY A 15 -14.54 4.19 10.35
N TRP A 16 -15.00 5.28 9.75
CA TRP A 16 -14.40 5.84 8.53
C TRP A 16 -13.11 6.64 8.71
N SER A 17 -12.91 7.38 9.80
CA SER A 17 -11.86 8.41 9.82
C SER A 17 -10.45 7.88 10.12
N ASP A 18 -10.32 7.00 11.09
CA ASP A 18 -9.01 6.60 11.61
C ASP A 18 -8.39 5.49 10.75
N ALA A 19 -9.21 4.53 10.33
CA ALA A 19 -8.78 3.48 9.40
C ALA A 19 -8.39 4.04 8.02
N LEU A 20 -9.11 5.05 7.50
CA LEU A 20 -8.72 5.70 6.24
C LEU A 20 -7.46 6.52 6.39
N ARG A 21 -7.26 7.22 7.52
CA ARG A 21 -6.02 7.97 7.77
C ARG A 21 -4.83 7.03 7.84
N ASP A 22 -4.94 5.95 8.59
CA ASP A 22 -3.86 4.97 8.70
C ASP A 22 -3.56 4.29 7.37
N ALA A 23 -4.59 3.88 6.62
CA ALA A 23 -4.40 3.33 5.28
C ALA A 23 -3.75 4.36 4.35
N PHE A 24 -4.20 5.62 4.36
CA PHE A 24 -3.65 6.67 3.52
C PHE A 24 -2.19 6.98 3.87
N TYR A 25 -1.84 7.08 5.15
CA TYR A 25 -0.46 7.28 5.60
C TYR A 25 0.44 6.07 5.26
N SER A 26 -0.07 4.86 5.45
CA SER A 26 0.63 3.61 5.13
C SER A 26 0.92 3.48 3.63
N GLU A 27 -0.09 3.67 2.79
CA GLU A 27 0.05 3.64 1.32
C GLU A 27 0.99 4.75 0.84
N THR A 28 0.81 5.97 1.33
CA THR A 28 1.67 7.11 0.96
C THR A 28 3.12 6.88 1.38
N ALA A 29 3.36 6.38 2.59
CA ALA A 29 4.71 6.09 3.08
C ALA A 29 5.40 5.01 2.23
N SER A 30 4.66 3.97 1.82
CA SER A 30 5.18 2.90 0.97
C SER A 30 5.54 3.41 -0.43
N ILE A 31 4.66 4.19 -1.05
CA ILE A 31 4.89 4.78 -2.38
C ILE A 31 6.10 5.71 -2.35
N VAL A 32 6.16 6.64 -1.38
CA VAL A 32 7.27 7.60 -1.27
C VAL A 32 8.60 6.88 -1.10
N PHE A 33 8.64 5.81 -0.30
CA PHE A 33 9.87 5.06 -0.08
C PHE A 33 10.30 4.30 -1.35
N MET A 34 9.35 3.67 -2.03
CA MET A 34 9.57 2.99 -3.31
C MET A 34 10.10 3.95 -4.37
N GLU A 35 9.46 5.11 -4.51
CA GLU A 35 9.80 6.15 -5.48
C GLU A 35 11.19 6.75 -5.20
N ALA A 36 11.51 7.01 -3.94
CA ALA A 36 12.84 7.50 -3.55
C ALA A 36 13.95 6.52 -3.96
N VAL A 37 13.74 5.22 -3.75
CA VAL A 37 14.69 4.18 -4.16
C VAL A 37 14.76 4.06 -5.68
N ALA A 38 13.62 4.04 -6.37
CA ALA A 38 13.58 3.93 -7.82
C ALA A 38 14.30 5.11 -8.49
N ILE A 39 13.96 6.35 -8.12
CA ILE A 39 14.62 7.55 -8.65
C ILE A 39 16.12 7.56 -8.27
N GLY A 40 16.46 7.20 -7.04
CA GLY A 40 17.86 7.16 -6.60
C GLY A 40 18.71 6.17 -7.38
N VAL A 41 18.20 4.96 -7.62
CA VAL A 41 18.88 3.93 -8.43
C VAL A 41 18.94 4.34 -9.89
N ASP A 42 17.87 4.92 -10.44
CA ASP A 42 17.85 5.36 -11.84
C ASP A 42 18.89 6.47 -12.08
N ILE A 43 18.96 7.48 -11.21
CA ILE A 43 20.00 8.53 -11.29
C ILE A 43 21.40 7.92 -11.20
N TRP A 44 21.60 6.95 -10.31
CA TRP A 44 22.91 6.32 -10.11
C TRP A 44 23.36 5.45 -11.29
N VAL A 45 22.44 4.75 -11.95
CA VAL A 45 22.74 3.80 -13.05
C VAL A 45 22.65 4.45 -14.42
N ALA A 46 21.61 5.25 -14.68
CA ALA A 46 21.35 5.86 -15.97
C ALA A 46 22.17 7.14 -16.17
N GLY A 47 22.34 7.94 -15.12
CA GLY A 47 23.09 9.21 -15.16
C GLY A 47 22.55 10.17 -16.23
N GLU A 48 23.31 10.31 -17.33
CA GLU A 48 22.95 11.17 -18.48
C GLU A 48 22.34 10.38 -19.67
N ALA A 49 22.05 9.09 -19.50
CA ALA A 49 21.45 8.27 -20.55
C ALA A 49 20.08 8.83 -20.99
N THR A 50 19.91 8.94 -22.30
CA THR A 50 18.69 9.41 -22.94
C THR A 50 17.80 8.25 -23.34
N VAL A 51 16.56 8.52 -23.74
CA VAL A 51 15.59 7.49 -24.16
C VAL A 51 16.02 6.66 -25.37
N GLU A 52 17.00 7.15 -26.15
CA GLU A 52 17.58 6.44 -27.29
C GLU A 52 18.62 5.39 -26.85
N ASP A 53 19.11 5.50 -25.61
CA ASP A 53 20.13 4.63 -25.07
C ASP A 53 19.51 3.35 -24.48
N VAL A 54 20.08 2.19 -24.83
CA VAL A 54 19.70 0.91 -24.22
C VAL A 54 19.87 0.96 -22.69
N LEU A 55 20.88 1.69 -22.21
CA LEU A 55 21.17 1.85 -20.80
C LEU A 55 19.98 2.45 -20.03
N PHE A 56 19.27 3.42 -20.59
CA PHE A 56 18.07 4.04 -19.99
C PHE A 56 16.96 3.02 -19.74
N TRP A 57 16.69 2.15 -20.73
CA TRP A 57 15.62 1.15 -20.56
C TRP A 57 15.99 0.06 -19.56
N THR A 58 17.27 -0.34 -19.52
CA THR A 58 17.74 -1.31 -18.55
C THR A 58 17.83 -0.72 -17.15
N SER A 59 18.20 0.55 -17.00
CA SER A 59 18.22 1.25 -15.71
C SER A 59 16.81 1.41 -15.18
N LEU A 60 15.84 1.76 -16.04
CA LEU A 60 14.43 1.89 -15.69
C LEU A 60 13.86 0.55 -15.17
N LEU A 61 14.12 -0.57 -15.86
CA LEU A 61 13.68 -1.88 -15.39
C LEU A 61 14.33 -2.25 -14.04
N PHE A 62 15.62 -1.96 -13.91
CA PHE A 62 16.37 -2.25 -12.69
C PHE A 62 15.91 -1.39 -11.51
N SER A 63 15.68 -0.10 -11.72
CA SER A 63 15.22 0.84 -10.70
C SER A 63 13.81 0.52 -10.22
N LEU A 64 12.89 0.17 -11.13
CA LEU A 64 11.56 -0.34 -10.79
C LEU A 64 11.64 -1.62 -9.93
N THR A 65 12.55 -2.53 -10.28
CA THR A 65 12.78 -3.76 -9.52
C THR A 65 13.28 -3.45 -8.11
N MET A 66 14.24 -2.54 -7.97
CA MET A 66 14.76 -2.09 -6.68
C MET A 66 13.70 -1.38 -5.84
N GLY A 67 12.87 -0.53 -6.46
CA GLY A 67 11.72 0.11 -5.82
C GLY A 67 10.73 -0.92 -5.28
N LEU A 68 10.42 -1.97 -6.04
CA LEU A 68 9.55 -3.07 -5.60
C LEU A 68 10.14 -3.83 -4.39
N LEU A 69 11.43 -4.14 -4.45
CA LEU A 69 12.14 -4.79 -3.34
C LEU A 69 12.16 -3.92 -2.08
N ALA A 70 12.24 -2.59 -2.23
CA ALA A 70 12.20 -1.63 -1.14
C ALA A 70 10.79 -1.45 -0.54
N ALA A 71 9.74 -1.51 -1.37
CA ALA A 71 8.35 -1.42 -0.92
C ALA A 71 7.94 -2.63 -0.06
N TYR A 72 8.45 -3.83 -0.36
CA TYR A 72 8.09 -5.06 0.34
C TYR A 72 8.31 -5.01 1.87
N PRO A 73 9.49 -4.68 2.40
CA PRO A 73 9.70 -4.59 3.85
C PRO A 73 8.88 -3.47 4.49
N VAL A 74 8.63 -2.37 3.78
CA VAL A 74 7.77 -1.28 4.26
C VAL A 74 6.34 -1.77 4.42
N ASN A 75 5.77 -2.42 3.41
CA ASN A 75 4.44 -3.03 3.47
C ASN A 75 4.33 -4.07 4.59
N VAL A 76 5.34 -4.93 4.74
CA VAL A 76 5.38 -5.94 5.81
C VAL A 76 5.43 -5.30 7.20
N LEU A 77 6.21 -4.23 7.37
CA LEU A 77 6.31 -3.53 8.64
C LEU A 77 5.00 -2.82 8.99
N LEU A 78 4.35 -2.17 8.02
CA LEU A 78 3.06 -1.49 8.21
C LEU A 78 1.94 -2.47 8.60
N ILE A 79 1.93 -3.67 8.01
CA ILE A 79 1.00 -4.75 8.41
C ILE A 79 1.28 -5.22 9.84
N LYS A 80 2.56 -5.34 10.24
CA LYS A 80 2.97 -5.79 11.57
C LYS A 80 2.77 -4.74 12.66
N LEU A 81 2.89 -3.46 12.35
CA LEU A 81 2.76 -2.35 13.30
C LEU A 81 1.31 -2.03 13.68
N GLY A 82 0.32 -2.75 13.15
CA GLY A 82 -0.99 -2.73 13.79
C GLY A 82 -1.84 -1.49 13.49
N VAL A 83 -1.87 -1.02 12.24
CA VAL A 83 -3.12 -0.51 11.61
C VAL A 83 -4.23 -1.60 11.60
N LYS A 84 -3.92 -2.78 12.17
CA LYS A 84 -4.75 -3.96 12.32
C LYS A 84 -4.87 -4.41 13.78
N GLU A 85 -5.08 -3.49 14.73
CA GLU A 85 -5.69 -3.86 16.03
C GLU A 85 -7.21 -3.59 16.08
N GLY A 86 -7.77 -2.90 15.09
CA GLY A 86 -9.20 -2.55 15.05
C GLY A 86 -10.11 -3.51 14.27
N MET A 87 -9.56 -4.48 13.52
CA MET A 87 -10.38 -5.44 12.77
C MET A 87 -10.89 -6.56 13.69
N MET A 88 -11.81 -6.18 14.57
CA MET A 88 -13.03 -6.90 14.92
C MET A 88 -12.90 -8.43 14.90
N ASN A 89 -12.61 -9.02 16.06
CA ASN A 89 -12.71 -10.45 16.30
C ASN A 89 -14.17 -10.88 16.01
N PRO A 90 -14.48 -11.61 14.91
CA PRO A 90 -15.87 -11.89 14.48
C PRO A 90 -16.64 -12.80 15.45
N ARG A 91 -15.96 -13.30 16.49
CA ARG A 91 -16.52 -14.19 17.50
C ARG A 91 -17.36 -13.48 18.57
N MET A 92 -17.36 -12.14 18.60
CA MET A 92 -18.17 -11.37 19.57
C MET A 92 -19.58 -11.03 19.04
N LEU A 93 -19.87 -11.21 17.75
CA LEU A 93 -21.20 -10.93 17.17
C LEU A 93 -22.25 -12.03 17.41
N ARG A 94 -21.89 -13.15 18.07
CA ARG A 94 -22.77 -14.31 18.26
C ARG A 94 -23.33 -14.46 19.68
N SER A 95 -22.86 -13.68 20.67
CA SER A 95 -23.36 -13.78 22.05
C SER A 95 -24.68 -13.05 22.31
N ASP A 96 -25.12 -12.22 21.36
CA ASP A 96 -26.15 -11.21 21.64
C ASP A 96 -27.53 -11.68 21.16
N VAL A 97 -27.61 -12.86 20.56
CA VAL A 97 -28.86 -13.51 20.14
C VAL A 97 -29.16 -14.67 21.08
N GLN A 98 -29.36 -14.35 22.36
CA GLN A 98 -30.12 -15.19 23.27
C GLN A 98 -31.48 -14.51 23.46
N PRO A 99 -32.59 -15.02 22.89
CA PRO A 99 -33.90 -14.49 23.24
C PRO A 99 -34.18 -14.90 24.68
N THR A 100 -34.17 -13.92 25.56
CA THR A 100 -34.64 -14.05 26.94
C THR A 100 -36.17 -14.00 26.96
N HIS A 101 -36.75 -15.09 27.49
CA HIS A 101 -38.04 -15.21 28.17
C HIS A 101 -39.34 -15.23 27.36
N GLY A 102 -40.21 -16.18 27.72
CA GLY A 102 -41.67 -16.07 27.61
C GLY A 102 -42.37 -17.36 27.26
#